data_AF-A0A7D7XH51-F1
#
_entry.id   AF-A0A7D7XH51-F1
#
_cell.length_a   1.000
_cell.length_b   1.000
_cell.length_c   1.000
_cell.angle_alpha   90.00
_cell.angle_beta   90.00
_cell.angle_gamma   90.00
#
_symmetry.space_group_name_H-M   'P 1'
#
loop_
_entity.id
_entity.type
_entity.pdbx_description
1 polymer ?
#
loop_
_entity_poly.entity_id
_entity_poly.type
_entity_poly.pdbx_seq_one_letter_code
_entity_poly.pdbx_strand_id
1 'polypeptide(L)'
;MPRFMFRLPLLVLLLAAPLFSESKNPADYPLRIHIFGHNQTTFYHNRSEDEAKGEGRANLFENGDVHAVDFSFDCSDRLKNSFGYETYPARWKKPHQELTVLMPVFGKSNAFFTCTIKTDVKDYAYTAHNGSMSSEPSAAFKTWMVKHDYDPEHGKNEPIRSVSPAGPTNTASPK
;
A
#
# COMPACT_ATOMS: atom_id res chain seq x y z
N MET A 1 71.82 23.39 5.77
CA MET A 1 70.55 23.63 5.05
C MET A 1 69.80 22.31 4.90
N PRO A 2 68.74 22.02 5.67
CA PRO A 2 67.93 20.82 5.44
C PRO A 2 66.73 21.13 4.53
N ARG A 3 66.52 20.29 3.50
CA ARG A 3 65.35 20.31 2.63
C ARG A 3 64.24 19.46 3.28
N PHE A 4 63.10 20.07 3.57
CA PHE A 4 61.91 19.40 4.09
C PHE A 4 61.14 18.74 2.93
N MET A 5 61.00 17.41 2.98
CA MET A 5 60.06 16.63 2.15
C MET A 5 58.65 16.81 2.72
N PHE A 6 57.75 17.42 1.96
CA PHE A 6 56.31 17.41 2.26
C PHE A 6 55.68 16.14 1.64
N ARG A 7 55.27 15.19 2.50
CA ARG A 7 54.33 14.13 2.13
C ARG A 7 52.91 14.66 2.33
N LEU A 8 52.15 14.75 1.24
CA LEU A 8 50.73 15.10 1.26
C LEU A 8 49.91 13.84 1.60
N PRO A 9 49.08 13.82 2.66
CA PRO A 9 48.19 12.68 2.92
C PRO A 9 46.91 12.81 2.07
N LEU A 10 46.57 11.72 1.38
CA LEU A 10 45.31 11.55 0.65
C LEU A 10 44.16 11.39 1.65
N LEU A 11 43.34 12.44 1.80
CA LEU A 11 42.15 12.45 2.66
C LEU A 11 41.00 11.72 1.95
N VAL A 12 40.66 10.51 2.41
CA VAL A 12 39.49 9.75 1.96
C VAL A 12 38.25 10.33 2.64
N LEU A 13 37.44 11.09 1.88
CA LEU A 13 36.12 11.54 2.31
C LEU A 13 35.14 10.35 2.28
N LEU A 14 34.90 9.77 3.46
CA LEU A 14 33.78 8.85 3.70
C LEU A 14 32.47 9.64 3.61
N LEU A 15 31.81 9.59 2.45
CA LEU A 15 30.42 10.00 2.29
C LEU A 15 29.53 9.01 3.07
N ALA A 16 29.21 9.37 4.32
CA ALA A 16 28.18 8.67 5.07
C ALA A 16 26.83 8.92 4.39
N ALA A 17 26.31 7.93 3.66
CA ALA A 17 24.94 7.99 3.18
C ALA A 17 24.00 7.98 4.39
N PRO A 18 23.03 8.92 4.49
CA PRO A 18 22.05 8.89 5.55
C PRO A 18 21.24 7.58 5.45
N LEU A 19 21.35 6.75 6.47
CA LEU A 19 20.41 5.65 6.70
C LEU A 19 19.09 6.30 7.12
N PHE A 20 18.22 6.60 6.14
CA PHE A 20 16.88 7.07 6.43
C PHE A 20 16.12 5.96 7.13
N SER A 21 16.02 6.04 8.46
CA SER A 21 15.04 5.28 9.22
C SER A 21 13.66 5.62 8.66
N GLU A 22 12.93 4.63 8.18
CA GLU A 22 11.59 4.87 7.64
C GLU A 22 10.66 5.37 8.77
N SER A 23 9.89 6.42 8.49
CA SER A 23 8.97 6.98 9.49
C SER A 23 7.89 5.98 9.85
N LYS A 24 7.50 5.95 11.12
CA LYS A 24 6.35 5.17 11.61
C LYS A 24 5.09 6.02 11.81
N ASN A 25 5.16 7.32 11.49
CA ASN A 25 4.02 8.22 11.59
C ASN A 25 3.17 8.11 10.30
N PRO A 26 1.89 7.70 10.38
CA PRO A 26 1.02 7.61 9.21
C PRO A 26 0.88 8.92 8.43
N ALA A 27 1.06 10.08 9.06
CA ALA A 27 0.98 11.38 8.39
C ALA A 27 2.07 11.60 7.32
N ASP A 28 3.17 10.84 7.38
CA ASP A 28 4.27 10.94 6.40
C ASP A 28 4.01 10.08 5.14
N TYR A 29 2.83 9.49 5.04
CA TYR A 29 2.44 8.55 3.98
C TYR A 29 1.18 9.06 3.27
N PRO A 30 1.31 9.99 2.29
CA PRO A 30 0.19 10.67 1.67
C PRO A 30 -0.63 9.76 0.73
N LEU A 31 -0.05 8.65 0.25
CA LEU A 31 -0.70 7.74 -0.68
C LEU A 31 -1.47 6.66 0.08
N ARG A 32 -2.40 6.00 -0.61
CA ARG A 32 -3.17 4.89 -0.05
C ARG A 32 -3.10 3.69 -0.99
N ILE A 33 -2.95 2.49 -0.43
CA ILE A 33 -2.93 1.25 -1.21
C ILE A 33 -3.95 0.25 -0.67
N HIS A 34 -4.78 -0.28 -1.56
CA HIS A 34 -5.70 -1.38 -1.28
C HIS A 34 -5.12 -2.69 -1.79
N ILE A 35 -4.75 -3.61 -0.90
CA ILE A 35 -4.16 -4.91 -1.29
C ILE A 35 -5.28 -5.95 -1.37
N PHE A 36 -5.61 -6.43 -2.57
CA PHE A 36 -6.70 -7.39 -2.75
C PHE A 36 -6.30 -8.82 -2.37
N GLY A 37 -5.13 -9.25 -2.84
CA GLY A 37 -4.67 -10.61 -2.72
C GLY A 37 -3.21 -10.75 -3.12
N HIS A 38 -2.54 -11.73 -2.54
CA HIS A 38 -1.13 -12.00 -2.79
C HIS A 38 -0.84 -13.49 -2.60
N ASN A 39 0.19 -13.99 -3.27
CA ASN A 39 0.87 -15.22 -2.87
C ASN A 39 1.96 -14.86 -1.86
N GLN A 40 2.24 -15.75 -0.91
CA GLN A 40 3.28 -15.50 0.08
C GLN A 40 4.00 -16.80 0.45
N THR A 41 5.32 -16.71 0.52
CA THR A 41 6.17 -17.67 1.22
C THR A 41 6.69 -17.00 2.48
N THR A 42 6.48 -17.64 3.63
CA THR A 42 7.00 -17.17 4.93
C THR A 42 8.15 -18.06 5.35
N PHE A 43 9.29 -17.44 5.63
CA PHE A 43 10.49 -18.08 6.11
C PHE A 43 10.53 -17.98 7.64
N TYR A 44 10.96 -19.07 8.28
CA TYR A 44 11.01 -19.18 9.72
C TYR A 44 12.44 -19.43 10.19
N HIS A 45 12.88 -18.69 11.19
CA HIS A 45 14.12 -18.94 11.90
C HIS A 45 13.82 -19.17 13.39
N ASN A 46 14.31 -20.28 13.97
CA ASN A 46 14.04 -20.67 15.36
C ASN A 46 12.55 -20.63 15.76
N ARG A 47 11.65 -21.03 14.84
CA ARG A 47 10.18 -20.98 15.02
C ARG A 47 9.56 -19.57 15.12
N SER A 48 10.34 -18.52 14.86
CA SER A 48 9.82 -17.17 14.64
C SER A 48 9.67 -16.93 13.13
N GLU A 49 8.62 -16.20 12.74
CA GLU A 49 8.55 -15.59 11.40
C GLU A 49 9.73 -14.62 11.27
N ASP A 50 10.50 -14.76 10.19
CA ASP A 50 11.72 -13.98 9.93
C ASP A 50 11.57 -13.10 8.69
N GLU A 51 10.91 -13.65 7.66
CA GLU A 51 10.79 -12.98 6.37
C GLU A 51 9.54 -13.48 5.62
N ALA A 52 8.95 -12.61 4.80
CA ALA A 52 7.83 -12.90 3.93
C ALA A 52 8.08 -12.34 2.53
N LYS A 53 8.03 -13.22 1.53
CA LYS A 53 8.23 -12.87 0.12
C LYS A 53 7.05 -13.29 -0.71
N GLY A 54 6.78 -12.56 -1.78
CA GLY A 54 5.75 -12.93 -2.73
C GLY A 54 5.41 -11.82 -3.70
N GLU A 55 4.24 -11.98 -4.31
CA GLU A 55 3.69 -11.14 -5.35
C GLU A 55 2.19 -10.97 -5.11
N GLY A 56 1.64 -9.85 -5.57
CA GLY A 56 0.23 -9.56 -5.37
C GLY A 56 -0.30 -8.48 -6.27
N ARG A 57 -1.58 -8.14 -6.03
CA ARG A 57 -2.33 -7.14 -6.75
C ARG A 57 -2.97 -6.15 -5.81
N ALA A 58 -2.90 -4.88 -6.17
CA ALA A 58 -3.42 -3.78 -5.39
C ALA A 58 -3.97 -2.66 -6.27
N ASN A 59 -4.75 -1.77 -5.67
CA ASN A 59 -5.01 -0.44 -6.21
C ASN A 59 -4.25 0.60 -5.40
N LEU A 60 -3.51 1.47 -6.08
CA LEU A 60 -2.89 2.66 -5.52
C LEU A 60 -3.80 3.86 -5.79
N PHE A 61 -4.03 4.65 -4.74
CA PHE A 61 -4.75 5.93 -4.80
C PHE A 61 -3.75 7.05 -4.61
N GLU A 62 -3.73 7.96 -5.57
CA GLU A 62 -2.80 9.09 -5.64
C GLU A 62 -3.48 10.28 -6.31
N ASN A 63 -3.60 11.38 -5.57
CA ASN A 63 -4.15 12.66 -6.05
C ASN A 63 -5.58 12.55 -6.63
N GLY A 64 -6.42 11.69 -6.04
CA GLY A 64 -7.79 11.45 -6.47
C GLY A 64 -7.91 10.56 -7.72
N ASP A 65 -6.80 9.98 -8.17
CA ASP A 65 -6.77 8.96 -9.22
C ASP A 65 -6.48 7.57 -8.62
N VAL A 66 -6.78 6.53 -9.41
CA VAL A 66 -6.60 5.14 -9.02
C VAL A 66 -5.84 4.38 -10.11
N HIS A 67 -4.87 3.59 -9.67
CA HIS A 67 -4.04 2.76 -10.53
C HIS A 67 -3.96 1.34 -9.99
N ALA A 68 -4.17 0.36 -10.85
CA ALA A 68 -3.82 -1.02 -10.56
C ALA A 68 -2.31 -1.13 -10.45
N VAL A 69 -1.87 -1.94 -9.49
CA VAL A 69 -0.48 -2.21 -9.21
C VAL A 69 -0.33 -3.72 -9.06
N ASP A 70 0.46 -4.30 -9.95
CA ASP A 70 1.06 -5.60 -9.69
C ASP A 70 2.35 -5.35 -8.90
N PHE A 71 2.58 -6.13 -7.85
CA PHE A 71 3.74 -5.90 -6.99
C PHE A 71 4.43 -7.19 -6.60
N SER A 72 5.73 -7.07 -6.28
CA SER A 72 6.50 -8.07 -5.56
C SER A 72 7.03 -7.47 -4.26
N PHE A 73 7.24 -8.31 -3.26
CA PHE A 73 7.66 -7.85 -1.93
C PHE A 73 8.62 -8.82 -1.27
N ASP A 74 9.42 -8.24 -0.37
CA ASP A 74 10.36 -8.93 0.51
C ASP A 74 10.40 -8.16 1.83
N CYS A 75 9.64 -8.64 2.81
CA CYS A 75 9.32 -7.89 4.03
C CYS A 75 9.63 -8.72 5.28
N SER A 76 10.05 -8.05 6.36
CA SER A 76 10.42 -8.70 7.63
C SER A 76 9.25 -9.33 8.36
N ASP A 77 8.03 -8.90 8.03
CA ASP A 77 6.79 -9.40 8.59
C ASP A 77 5.80 -9.74 7.47
N ARG A 78 4.80 -10.55 7.79
CA ARG A 78 3.78 -10.98 6.82
C ARG A 78 2.99 -9.81 6.27
N LEU A 79 2.90 -9.74 4.95
CA LEU A 79 1.99 -8.84 4.27
C LEU A 79 0.54 -9.31 4.50
N LYS A 80 -0.40 -8.36 4.53
CA LYS A 80 -1.82 -8.63 4.73
C LYS A 80 -2.61 -7.97 3.62
N ASN A 81 -3.70 -8.63 3.23
CA ASN A 81 -4.70 -8.00 2.40
C ASN A 81 -5.35 -6.85 3.17
N SER A 82 -5.86 -5.88 2.42
CA SER A 82 -6.80 -4.90 2.95
C SER A 82 -8.10 -5.58 3.36
N PHE A 83 -8.77 -5.01 4.37
CA PHE A 83 -10.10 -5.47 4.79
C PHE A 83 -11.19 -4.64 4.12
N GLY A 84 -12.17 -5.27 3.47
CA GLY A 84 -13.28 -4.56 2.84
C GLY A 84 -12.81 -3.54 1.80
N TYR A 85 -12.95 -2.25 2.12
CA TYR A 85 -12.51 -1.10 1.30
C TYR A 85 -11.38 -0.30 1.97
N GLU A 86 -10.84 -0.79 3.08
CA GLU A 86 -9.75 -0.12 3.79
C GLU A 86 -8.46 -0.12 2.97
N THR A 87 -7.60 0.85 3.28
CA THR A 87 -6.31 1.02 2.61
C THR A 87 -5.19 1.19 3.63
N TYR A 88 -3.99 0.78 3.25
CA TYR A 88 -2.78 1.04 4.02
C TYR A 88 -2.15 2.36 3.59
N PRO A 89 -1.58 3.15 4.53
CA PRO A 89 -0.79 4.33 4.17
C PRO A 89 0.44 3.90 3.38
N ALA A 90 0.77 4.65 2.33
CA ALA A 90 1.89 4.39 1.47
C ALA A 90 2.61 5.68 1.05
N ARG A 91 3.85 5.54 0.60
CA ARG A 91 4.61 6.63 -0.02
C ARG A 91 5.58 6.07 -1.04
N TRP A 92 5.84 6.84 -2.09
CA TRP A 92 6.90 6.50 -3.03
C TRP A 92 8.26 6.54 -2.33
N LYS A 93 8.99 5.44 -2.44
CA LYS A 93 10.44 5.40 -2.19
C LYS A 93 11.20 5.73 -3.47
N LYS A 94 10.73 5.19 -4.59
CA LYS A 94 11.08 5.58 -5.95
C LYS A 94 9.79 5.69 -6.77
N PRO A 95 9.47 6.86 -7.35
CA PRO A 95 8.23 7.04 -8.08
C PRO A 95 7.99 5.92 -9.10
N HIS A 96 6.79 5.33 -9.06
CA HIS A 96 6.32 4.26 -9.96
C HIS A 96 7.12 2.95 -9.93
N GLN A 97 8.13 2.80 -9.06
CA GLN A 97 9.00 1.61 -9.02
C GLN A 97 9.05 0.95 -7.66
N GLU A 98 9.15 1.73 -6.59
CA GLU A 98 9.25 1.23 -5.21
C GLU A 98 8.34 2.03 -4.30
N LEU A 99 7.43 1.35 -3.63
CA LEU A 99 6.46 1.93 -2.72
C LEU A 99 6.72 1.40 -1.30
N THR A 100 6.89 2.29 -0.33
CA THR A 100 6.91 1.90 1.09
C THR A 100 5.49 1.92 1.62
N VAL A 101 5.01 0.78 2.11
CA VAL A 101 3.69 0.61 2.73
C VAL A 101 3.86 0.53 4.25
N LEU A 102 3.04 1.29 4.99
CA LEU A 102 3.01 1.27 6.44
C LEU A 102 1.94 0.29 6.92
N MET A 103 2.37 -0.84 7.46
CA MET A 103 1.51 -1.95 7.85
C MET A 103 1.36 -2.02 9.38
N PRO A 104 0.16 -2.28 9.91
CA PRO A 104 -0.03 -2.49 11.34
C PRO A 104 0.60 -3.82 11.79
N VAL A 105 1.21 -3.82 12.97
CA VAL A 105 1.68 -5.04 13.64
C VAL A 105 0.50 -5.66 14.38
N PHE A 106 0.13 -6.88 13.98
CA PHE A 106 -1.02 -7.56 14.55
C PHE A 106 -0.88 -7.79 16.06
N GLY A 107 -1.97 -7.58 16.80
CA GLY A 107 -2.01 -7.73 18.26
C GLY A 107 -1.32 -6.61 19.05
N LYS A 108 -0.78 -5.58 18.37
CA LYS A 108 -0.16 -4.41 19.00
C LYS A 108 -0.81 -3.12 18.53
N SER A 109 -1.52 -2.44 19.42
CA SER A 109 -2.08 -1.12 19.13
C SER A 109 -0.96 -0.11 18.82
N ASN A 110 -1.14 0.71 17.79
CA ASN A 110 -0.22 1.78 17.38
C ASN A 110 1.21 1.32 17.03
N ALA A 111 1.40 0.03 16.74
CA ALA A 111 2.67 -0.49 16.26
C ALA A 111 2.58 -0.71 14.75
N PHE A 112 3.57 -0.23 14.03
CA PHE A 112 3.67 -0.36 12.57
C PHE A 112 5.04 -0.89 12.17
N PHE A 113 5.06 -1.65 11.07
CA PHE A 113 6.25 -1.98 10.31
C PHE A 113 6.11 -1.44 8.89
N THR A 114 7.23 -1.26 8.21
CA THR A 114 7.26 -0.80 6.83
C THR A 114 7.62 -1.95 5.91
N CYS A 115 6.96 -2.03 4.77
CA CYS A 115 7.18 -3.04 3.74
C CYS A 115 7.41 -2.31 2.42
N THR A 116 8.65 -2.37 1.89
CA THR A 116 8.94 -1.82 0.56
C THR A 116 8.54 -2.87 -0.47
N ILE A 117 7.61 -2.50 -1.35
CA ILE A 117 7.18 -3.33 -2.48
C ILE A 117 7.73 -2.74 -3.79
N LYS A 118 8.06 -3.61 -4.74
CA LYS A 118 8.36 -3.22 -6.12
C LYS A 118 7.07 -3.21 -6.91
N THR A 119 6.85 -2.17 -7.69
CA THR A 119 5.56 -1.92 -8.35
C THR A 119 5.68 -1.95 -9.87
N ASP A 120 4.64 -2.47 -10.51
CA ASP A 120 4.34 -2.33 -11.92
C ASP A 120 2.94 -1.66 -12.03
N VAL A 121 2.96 -0.34 -12.25
CA VAL A 121 1.76 0.53 -12.23
C VAL A 121 1.06 0.49 -13.59
N LYS A 122 -0.27 0.33 -13.57
CA LYS A 122 -1.12 0.23 -14.77
C LYS A 122 -2.04 1.43 -14.92
N ASP A 123 -2.58 1.60 -16.13
CA ASP A 123 -3.51 2.66 -16.54
C ASP A 123 -5.00 2.32 -16.35
N TYR A 124 -5.27 1.22 -15.65
CA TYR A 124 -6.61 0.76 -15.25
C TYR A 124 -6.67 0.55 -13.74
N ALA A 125 -7.83 0.28 -13.18
CA ALA A 125 -8.02 -0.11 -11.78
C ALA A 125 -8.51 -1.56 -11.68
N TYR A 126 -8.14 -2.26 -10.61
CA TYR A 126 -8.73 -3.55 -10.27
C TYR A 126 -10.09 -3.36 -9.57
N THR A 127 -11.04 -4.23 -9.90
CA THR A 127 -12.32 -4.36 -9.22
C THR A 127 -12.53 -5.79 -8.76
N ALA A 128 -13.08 -5.96 -7.55
CA ALA A 128 -13.42 -7.27 -7.02
C ALA A 128 -14.95 -7.41 -6.93
N HIS A 129 -15.51 -8.35 -7.70
CA HIS A 129 -16.94 -8.65 -7.73
C HIS A 129 -17.16 -10.16 -7.56
N ASN A 130 -17.99 -10.54 -6.59
CA ASN A 130 -18.35 -11.94 -6.33
C ASN A 130 -17.14 -12.89 -6.19
N GLY A 131 -16.05 -12.42 -5.58
CA GLY A 131 -14.82 -13.20 -5.41
C GLY A 131 -13.95 -13.32 -6.67
N SER A 132 -14.36 -12.72 -7.79
CA SER A 132 -13.55 -12.59 -9.00
C SER A 132 -12.95 -11.19 -9.09
N MET A 133 -11.74 -11.11 -9.65
CA MET A 133 -11.07 -9.85 -9.93
C MET A 133 -11.17 -9.54 -11.43
N SER A 134 -11.59 -8.32 -11.73
CA SER A 134 -11.62 -7.73 -13.08
C SER A 134 -10.80 -6.46 -13.12
N SER A 135 -10.57 -5.95 -14.32
CA SER A 135 -10.02 -4.60 -14.53
C SER A 135 -11.06 -3.71 -15.19
N GLU A 136 -11.01 -2.42 -14.87
CA GLU A 136 -11.81 -1.40 -15.54
C GLU A 136 -10.99 -0.11 -15.74
N PRO A 137 -11.35 0.75 -16.69
CA PRO A 137 -10.65 2.02 -16.87
C PRO A 137 -10.64 2.86 -15.59
N SER A 138 -9.52 3.48 -15.24
CA SER A 138 -9.41 4.30 -14.02
C SER A 138 -10.46 5.42 -13.95
N ALA A 139 -10.85 5.98 -15.10
CA ALA A 139 -11.92 6.98 -15.16
C ALA A 139 -13.30 6.44 -14.76
N ALA A 140 -13.60 5.18 -15.11
CA ALA A 140 -14.83 4.51 -14.72
C ALA A 140 -14.85 4.27 -13.21
N PHE A 141 -13.73 3.77 -12.67
CA PHE A 141 -13.59 3.57 -11.22
C PHE A 141 -13.70 4.90 -10.47
N LYS A 142 -13.04 5.95 -10.93
CA LYS A 142 -13.14 7.30 -10.33
C LYS A 142 -14.58 7.81 -10.31
N THR A 143 -15.35 7.56 -11.37
CA THR A 143 -16.78 7.89 -11.40
C THR A 143 -17.56 7.11 -10.34
N TRP A 144 -17.24 5.83 -10.16
CA TRP A 144 -17.80 5.02 -9.09
C TRP A 144 -17.40 5.55 -7.70
N MET A 145 -16.15 5.95 -7.49
CA MET A 145 -15.64 6.53 -6.24
C MET A 145 -16.45 7.76 -5.83
N VAL A 146 -16.58 8.73 -6.74
CA VAL A 146 -17.35 9.97 -6.51
C VAL A 146 -18.81 9.65 -6.20
N LYS A 147 -19.43 8.73 -6.95
CA LYS A 147 -20.83 8.34 -6.75
C LYS A 147 -21.09 7.72 -5.36
N HIS A 148 -20.10 7.04 -4.78
CA HIS A 148 -20.23 6.35 -3.50
C HIS A 148 -19.55 7.09 -2.36
N ASP A 149 -19.14 8.35 -2.57
CA ASP A 149 -18.38 9.15 -1.61
C ASP A 149 -17.15 8.42 -1.04
N TYR A 150 -16.50 7.62 -1.88
CA TYR A 150 -15.34 6.81 -1.51
C TYR A 150 -14.05 7.56 -1.87
N ASP A 151 -13.27 7.88 -0.85
CA ASP A 151 -12.06 8.69 -0.95
C ASP A 151 -11.08 8.26 0.17
N PRO A 152 -10.28 7.21 -0.10
CA PRO A 152 -9.35 6.68 0.89
C PRO A 152 -8.27 7.65 1.33
N GLU A 153 -7.89 8.60 0.46
CA GLU A 153 -6.86 9.61 0.73
C GLU A 153 -7.33 10.59 1.81
N HIS A 154 -8.64 10.86 1.87
CA HIS A 154 -9.26 11.72 2.86
C HIS A 154 -10.05 10.96 3.94
N GLY A 155 -9.72 9.68 4.15
CA GLY A 155 -10.26 8.87 5.24
C GLY A 155 -11.66 8.30 5.03
N LYS A 156 -12.26 8.49 3.84
CA LYS A 156 -13.54 7.89 3.46
C LYS A 156 -13.31 6.48 2.93
N ASN A 157 -12.97 5.57 3.84
CA ASN A 157 -12.59 4.19 3.54
C ASN A 157 -13.77 3.24 3.32
N GLU A 158 -15.01 3.70 3.46
CA GLU A 158 -16.22 2.90 3.23
C GLU A 158 -17.12 3.59 2.20
N PRO A 159 -17.43 2.94 1.06
CA PRO A 159 -18.37 3.50 0.09
C PRO A 159 -19.78 3.52 0.70
N ILE A 160 -20.47 4.65 0.56
CA ILE A 160 -21.87 4.77 0.95
C ILE A 160 -22.67 3.81 0.08
N ARG A 161 -23.39 2.87 0.70
CA ARG A 161 -24.32 2.01 -0.03
C ARG A 161 -25.35 2.91 -0.69
N SER A 162 -25.45 2.84 -2.02
CA SER A 162 -26.53 3.50 -2.73
C SER A 162 -27.85 2.94 -2.19
N VAL A 163 -28.60 3.77 -1.44
CA VAL A 163 -29.94 3.41 -0.97
C VAL A 163 -30.80 3.22 -2.21
N SER A 164 -31.05 1.97 -2.60
CA SER A 164 -32.05 1.66 -3.61
C SER A 164 -33.40 2.16 -3.09
N PRO A 165 -34.19 2.93 -3.86
CA PRO A 165 -35.51 3.34 -3.40
C PRO A 165 -36.32 2.07 -3.08
N ALA A 166 -36.86 2.01 -1.87
CA ALA A 166 -37.58 0.86 -1.34
C ALA A 166 -38.55 0.30 -2.39
N GLY A 167 -38.31 -0.94 -2.83
CA GLY A 167 -39.30 -1.69 -3.61
C GLY A 167 -40.60 -1.81 -2.82
N PRO A 168 -41.76 -1.84 -3.50
CA PRO A 168 -43.07 -1.78 -2.84
C PRO A 168 -43.23 -2.92 -1.83
N THR A 169 -43.57 -2.54 -0.59
CA THR A 169 -43.92 -3.45 0.49
C THR A 169 -45.21 -4.18 0.09
N ASN A 170 -45.09 -5.46 -0.28
CA ASN A 170 -46.25 -6.32 -0.45
C ASN A 170 -46.92 -6.51 0.92
N THR A 171 -48.03 -5.80 1.12
CA THR A 171 -48.90 -5.97 2.28
C THR A 171 -49.65 -7.29 2.11
N ALA A 172 -49.24 -8.32 2.85
CA ALA A 172 -50.01 -9.55 2.98
C ALA A 172 -51.26 -9.27 3.84
N SER A 173 -52.45 -9.47 3.26
CA SER A 173 -53.72 -9.43 3.99
C SER A 173 -53.88 -10.67 4.88
N PRO A 174 -54.45 -10.54 6.09
CA PRO A 174 -54.72 -11.68 6.96
C PRO A 174 -55.99 -12.40 6.52
N LYS A 175 -56.01 -13.71 6.77
CA LYS A 175 -57.12 -14.63 6.53
C LYS A 175 -57.91 -14.85 7.80
#